data_AF-A0A950N8X6-F1
#
_entry.id   AF-A0A950N8X6-F1
#
_cell.length_a   1.000
_cell.length_b   1.000
_cell.length_c   1.000
_cell.angle_alpha   90.00
_cell.angle_beta   90.00
_cell.angle_gamma   90.00
#
_symmetry.space_group_name_H-M   'P 1'
#
loop_
_entity.id
_entity.type
_entity.pdbx_description
1 polymer ?
#
loop_
_entity_poly.entity_id
_entity_poly.type
_entity_poly.pdbx_seq_one_letter_code
_entity_poly.pdbx_strand_id
1 'polypeptide(L)'
;MSTYRNLTANAAFSAVEFAPAPDGNLTFYHVDPAKEKEARAWVASIGQELLAETKLEGHLVLVTHGERSQDELVSLMEQHGDKLELQEKKKGFNMWAGRGALSMVGQLLQLTSGFLVKGPPDGATITFALSNITANISNMVFGAEKTPDVHRLRFLKSTVNDNLLAHIEEDELPSVDDRRAPLRSEPAPPQSFGERSWDLMQRNSVRIGEIGLRYFGSLAMAFPISRWKPGLKALAEKGVSEGYLAARNPDKFTRYAGLAYVAGKTLGFASKVPDPYDPDPNHHTKIDEIREKYVFRTSTLIEAAAATMIAGDRFLNRKIKFPDKAMVPGGLRGRETKDFLGGVGGLLFVGAFAMRFFAPFGVKKVDMAELEAHITDALAKTPPEKIPQLMADNAAMLKEHFKDQPIEFGELFTTMMTDLYRYHRKGLADFSLPANTRGSAPATGETPQNGDIVPAPQVEAHTLDQGRRGKEGLLAATSRADTVASQKNDSARDPQLSMGA
;
A
#
# COMPACT_ATOMS: atom_id res chain seq x y z
N MET A 1 -5.39 17.15 9.81
CA MET A 1 -5.44 18.02 8.63
C MET A 1 -6.84 17.96 8.04
N SER A 2 -7.39 19.11 7.69
CA SER A 2 -8.69 19.27 7.03
C SER A 2 -8.49 20.15 5.79
N THR A 3 -9.23 19.86 4.73
CA THR A 3 -9.19 20.63 3.48
C THR A 3 -10.60 21.10 3.17
N TYR A 4 -10.78 22.39 2.96
CA TYR A 4 -12.04 23.00 2.60
C TYR A 4 -11.96 23.53 1.19
N ARG A 5 -12.95 23.18 0.36
CA ARG A 5 -13.13 23.77 -0.97
C ARG A 5 -14.05 24.96 -0.86
N ASN A 6 -13.69 26.06 -1.51
CA ASN A 6 -14.58 27.19 -1.66
C ASN A 6 -15.50 26.99 -2.85
N LEU A 7 -16.81 27.07 -2.62
CA LEU A 7 -17.84 26.91 -3.63
C LEU A 7 -18.24 28.24 -4.29
N THR A 8 -17.72 29.37 -3.80
CA THR A 8 -17.98 30.69 -4.37
C THR A 8 -17.13 30.90 -5.63
N ALA A 9 -17.77 31.06 -6.79
CA ALA A 9 -17.11 31.06 -8.11
C ALA A 9 -16.10 32.20 -8.37
N ASN A 10 -16.10 33.26 -7.55
CA ASN A 10 -15.22 34.43 -7.66
C ASN A 10 -14.48 34.74 -6.34
N ALA A 11 -14.38 33.76 -5.44
CA ALA A 11 -13.68 33.95 -4.18
C ALA A 11 -12.18 34.15 -4.39
N ALA A 12 -11.54 34.85 -3.44
CA ALA A 12 -10.09 35.02 -3.44
C ALA A 12 -9.34 33.70 -3.20
N PHE A 13 -9.99 32.74 -2.55
CA PHE A 13 -9.44 31.43 -2.22
C PHE A 13 -10.27 30.31 -2.86
N SER A 14 -9.62 29.42 -3.59
CA SER A 14 -10.25 28.24 -4.20
C SER A 14 -10.36 27.08 -3.21
N ALA A 15 -9.40 26.95 -2.30
CA ALA A 15 -9.37 25.98 -1.22
C ALA A 15 -8.50 26.48 -0.06
N VAL A 16 -8.72 25.91 1.13
CA VAL A 16 -7.89 26.14 2.31
C VAL A 16 -7.62 24.82 3.02
N GLU A 17 -6.36 24.60 3.38
CA GLU A 17 -5.94 23.46 4.20
C GLU A 17 -5.53 23.94 5.59
N PHE A 18 -5.91 23.18 6.63
CA PHE A 18 -5.54 23.47 8.01
C PHE A 18 -4.73 22.32 8.60
N ALA A 19 -3.57 22.64 9.17
CA ALA A 19 -2.72 21.71 9.89
C ALA A 19 -2.47 22.21 11.33
N PRO A 20 -2.77 21.40 12.35
CA PRO A 20 -2.39 21.75 13.71
C PRO A 20 -0.86 21.76 13.84
N ALA A 21 -0.31 22.78 14.51
CA ALA A 21 1.09 22.87 14.87
C ALA A 21 1.24 23.08 16.39
N PRO A 22 2.41 22.78 17.00
CA PRO A 22 2.61 22.94 18.43
C PRO A 22 2.46 24.38 18.94
N ASP A 23 2.83 25.37 18.11
CA ASP A 23 2.91 26.80 18.48
C ASP A 23 1.83 27.67 17.81
N GLY A 24 0.81 27.04 17.20
CA GLY A 24 -0.27 27.72 16.47
C GLY A 24 -0.90 26.84 15.40
N ASN A 25 -1.62 27.45 14.46
CA ASN A 25 -2.21 26.73 13.32
C ASN A 25 -1.53 27.15 12.03
N LEU A 26 -1.02 26.15 11.28
CA LEU A 26 -0.59 26.36 9.91
C LEU A 26 -1.81 26.34 9.00
N THR A 27 -1.92 27.36 8.15
CA THR A 27 -2.99 27.47 7.16
C THR A 27 -2.40 27.65 5.78
N PHE A 28 -2.96 26.95 4.81
CA PHE A 28 -2.50 26.97 3.43
C PHE A 28 -3.64 27.45 2.54
N TYR A 29 -3.52 28.66 2.01
CA TYR A 29 -4.54 29.28 1.18
C TYR A 29 -4.20 29.09 -0.30
N HIS A 30 -5.05 28.37 -1.04
CA HIS A 30 -4.95 28.25 -2.49
C HIS A 30 -5.66 29.43 -3.13
N VAL A 31 -4.89 30.32 -3.75
CA VAL A 31 -5.35 31.64 -4.18
C VAL A 31 -5.75 31.64 -5.65
N ASP A 32 -6.87 32.30 -5.95
CA ASP A 32 -7.25 32.59 -7.34
C ASP A 32 -6.25 33.59 -7.95
N PRO A 33 -5.62 33.30 -9.11
CA PRO A 33 -4.63 34.18 -9.73
C PRO A 33 -5.13 35.60 -10.02
N ALA A 34 -6.44 35.78 -10.24
CA ALA A 34 -7.04 37.09 -10.47
C ALA A 34 -7.23 37.90 -9.17
N LYS A 35 -7.09 37.27 -8.01
CA LYS A 35 -7.43 37.82 -6.69
C LYS A 35 -6.26 37.87 -5.70
N GLU A 36 -5.03 37.71 -6.17
CA GLU A 36 -3.84 37.64 -5.29
C GLU A 36 -3.72 38.82 -4.31
N LYS A 37 -3.96 40.05 -4.76
CA LYS A 37 -3.89 41.24 -3.90
C LYS A 37 -4.96 41.23 -2.81
N GLU A 38 -6.17 40.79 -3.14
CA GLU A 38 -7.29 40.68 -2.23
C GLU A 38 -7.01 39.60 -1.17
N ALA A 39 -6.55 38.43 -1.61
CA ALA A 39 -6.16 37.32 -0.74
C ALA A 39 -5.11 37.74 0.30
N ARG A 40 -4.05 38.44 -0.12
CA ARG A 40 -2.98 38.92 0.77
C ARG A 40 -3.48 39.94 1.79
N ALA A 41 -4.27 40.90 1.34
CA ALA A 41 -4.86 41.90 2.22
C ALA A 41 -5.75 41.26 3.28
N TRP A 42 -6.54 40.25 2.88
CA TRP A 42 -7.40 39.51 3.80
C TRP A 42 -6.60 38.71 4.83
N VAL A 43 -5.59 37.93 4.42
CA VAL A 43 -4.71 37.15 5.32
C VAL A 43 -4.06 38.06 6.36
N ALA A 44 -3.53 39.20 5.94
CA ALA A 44 -2.95 40.18 6.86
C ALA A 44 -3.99 40.75 7.84
N SER A 45 -5.23 41.00 7.39
CA SER A 45 -6.30 41.57 8.22
C SER A 45 -6.77 40.64 9.35
N ILE A 46 -6.67 39.31 9.16
CA ILE A 46 -7.08 38.33 10.17
C ILE A 46 -5.95 37.96 11.15
N GLY A 47 -4.82 38.68 11.11
CA GLY A 47 -3.70 38.46 12.03
C GLY A 47 -2.97 37.13 11.80
N GLN A 48 -2.99 36.63 10.56
CA GLN A 48 -2.16 35.51 10.15
C GLN A 48 -0.83 36.04 9.61
N GLU A 49 0.28 35.52 10.11
CA GLU A 49 1.62 35.83 9.63
C GLU A 49 1.91 35.01 8.36
N LEU A 50 2.42 35.67 7.32
CA LEU A 50 2.82 35.00 6.09
C LEU A 50 4.23 34.44 6.25
N LEU A 51 4.36 33.11 6.20
CA LEU A 51 5.63 32.41 6.31
C LEU A 51 6.30 32.20 4.96
N ALA A 52 5.53 31.82 3.94
CA ALA A 52 6.04 31.47 2.63
C ALA A 52 4.97 31.62 1.53
N GLU A 53 5.42 31.71 0.29
CA GLU A 53 4.58 31.82 -0.89
C GLU A 53 5.12 30.93 -1.99
N THR A 54 4.32 30.00 -2.49
CA THR A 54 4.77 29.11 -3.56
C THR A 54 3.72 28.97 -4.65
N LYS A 55 4.08 28.30 -5.74
CA LYS A 55 3.14 28.00 -6.83
C LYS A 55 2.92 26.50 -6.92
N LEU A 56 1.65 26.10 -6.88
CA LEU A 56 1.22 24.72 -7.08
C LEU A 56 0.32 24.66 -8.32
N GLU A 57 0.74 23.91 -9.34
CA GLU A 57 0.02 23.81 -10.63
C GLU A 57 -0.28 25.18 -11.27
N GLY A 58 0.60 26.16 -11.05
CA GLY A 58 0.45 27.54 -11.52
C GLY A 58 -0.41 28.45 -10.64
N HIS A 59 -1.01 27.93 -9.57
CA HIS A 59 -1.78 28.69 -8.59
C HIS A 59 -0.91 29.10 -7.40
N LEU A 60 -1.09 30.34 -6.91
CA LEU A 60 -0.40 30.82 -5.73
C LEU A 60 -0.93 30.12 -4.47
N VAL A 61 -0.03 29.64 -3.63
CA VAL A 61 -0.33 29.09 -2.31
C VAL A 61 0.36 29.95 -1.25
N LEU A 62 -0.43 30.52 -0.34
CA LEU A 62 0.09 31.26 0.81
C LEU A 62 0.17 30.33 2.01
N VAL A 63 1.36 30.21 2.60
CA VAL A 63 1.59 29.46 3.84
C VAL A 63 1.61 30.45 5.00
N THR A 64 0.69 30.28 5.94
CA THR A 64 0.54 31.21 7.06
C THR A 64 0.57 30.50 8.39
N HIS A 65 0.87 31.26 9.43
CA HIS A 65 0.85 30.82 10.82
C HIS A 65 0.13 31.85 11.69
N GLY A 66 -0.64 31.38 12.67
CA GLY A 66 -1.27 32.26 13.65
C GLY A 66 -2.01 31.51 14.74
N GLU A 67 -2.51 32.26 15.72
CA GLU A 67 -3.15 31.72 16.93
C GLU A 67 -4.61 31.28 16.70
N ARG A 68 -5.26 31.78 15.64
CA ARG A 68 -6.68 31.47 15.36
C ARG A 68 -6.87 29.99 15.06
N SER A 69 -7.87 29.40 15.68
CA SER A 69 -8.29 28.02 15.44
C SER A 69 -8.87 27.83 14.04
N GLN A 70 -8.91 26.58 13.58
CA GLN A 70 -9.56 26.20 12.33
C GLN A 70 -11.02 26.72 12.27
N ASP A 71 -11.79 26.54 13.34
CA ASP A 71 -13.21 26.93 13.36
C ASP A 71 -13.40 28.46 13.29
N GLU A 72 -12.51 29.21 13.94
CA GLU A 72 -12.49 30.67 13.84
C GLU A 72 -12.14 31.13 12.41
N LEU A 73 -11.12 30.53 11.79
CA LEU A 73 -10.71 30.84 10.42
C LEU A 73 -11.83 30.53 9.42
N VAL A 74 -12.47 29.36 9.52
CA VAL A 74 -13.64 28.99 8.71
C VAL A 74 -14.76 30.01 8.91
N SER A 75 -15.07 30.38 10.16
CA SER A 75 -16.11 31.38 10.47
C SER A 75 -15.81 32.75 9.88
N LEU A 76 -14.55 33.19 9.87
CA LEU A 76 -14.13 34.47 9.30
C LEU A 76 -14.21 34.48 7.77
N MET A 77 -13.88 33.35 7.13
CA MET A 77 -14.06 33.18 5.69
C MET A 77 -15.54 33.22 5.32
N GLU A 78 -16.39 32.55 6.07
CA GLU A 78 -17.85 32.61 5.88
C GLU A 78 -18.40 34.03 6.06
N GLN A 79 -17.90 34.79 7.06
CA GLN A 79 -18.24 36.21 7.24
C GLN A 79 -17.74 37.10 6.09
N HIS A 80 -16.64 36.71 5.45
CA HIS A 80 -16.11 37.37 4.25
C HIS A 80 -16.93 37.04 2.97
N GLY A 81 -17.87 36.09 3.07
CA GLY A 81 -18.74 35.67 1.95
C GLY A 81 -18.27 34.41 1.23
N ASP A 82 -17.27 33.71 1.76
CA ASP A 82 -16.84 32.41 1.24
C ASP A 82 -17.81 31.32 1.65
N LYS A 83 -17.99 30.31 0.79
CA LYS A 83 -18.81 29.14 1.07
C LYS A 83 -17.93 27.91 1.10
N LEU A 84 -17.50 27.52 2.30
CA LEU A 84 -16.56 26.42 2.48
C LEU A 84 -17.29 25.09 2.64
N GLU A 85 -16.82 24.07 1.93
CA GLU A 85 -17.27 22.69 2.08
C GLU A 85 -16.07 21.81 2.43
N LEU A 86 -16.19 21.05 3.52
CA LEU A 86 -15.15 20.09 3.90
C LEU A 86 -14.99 19.05 2.78
N GLN A 87 -13.80 19.00 2.20
CA GLN A 87 -13.50 18.05 1.14
C GLN A 87 -13.36 16.65 1.72
N GLU A 88 -14.39 15.84 1.53
CA GLU A 88 -14.28 14.42 1.83
C GLU A 88 -13.25 13.76 0.91
N LYS A 89 -12.27 13.07 1.50
CA LYS A 89 -11.31 12.25 0.75
C LYS A 89 -12.07 11.09 0.08
N LYS A 90 -12.54 11.30 -1.15
CA LYS A 90 -13.17 10.26 -1.96
C LYS A 90 -12.15 9.16 -2.22
N LYS A 91 -12.31 8.02 -1.55
CA LYS A 91 -11.52 6.83 -1.86
C LYS A 91 -11.91 6.38 -3.27
N GLY A 92 -10.99 6.55 -4.23
CA GLY A 92 -11.16 6.03 -5.57
C GLY A 92 -11.47 4.53 -5.55
N PHE A 93 -12.22 4.05 -6.53
CA PHE A 93 -12.51 2.62 -6.63
C PHE A 93 -11.22 1.83 -6.81
N ASN A 94 -10.89 0.98 -5.84
CA ASN A 94 -9.72 0.13 -5.92
C ASN A 94 -10.04 -1.13 -6.75
N MET A 95 -9.61 -1.13 -8.02
CA MET A 95 -9.79 -2.24 -8.96
C MET A 95 -9.27 -3.57 -8.41
N TRP A 96 -8.18 -3.57 -7.64
CA TRP A 96 -7.62 -4.77 -7.00
C TRP A 96 -8.53 -5.31 -5.90
N ALA A 97 -9.15 -4.42 -5.10
CA ALA A 97 -10.12 -4.82 -4.09
C ALA A 97 -11.39 -5.39 -4.73
N GLY A 98 -11.93 -4.73 -5.77
CA GLY A 98 -13.08 -5.23 -6.53
C GLY A 98 -12.82 -6.59 -7.15
N ARG A 99 -11.66 -6.76 -7.81
CA ARG A 99 -11.19 -8.05 -8.33
C ARG A 99 -11.13 -9.10 -7.22
N GLY A 100 -10.52 -8.78 -6.08
CA GLY A 100 -10.38 -9.68 -4.93
C GLY A 100 -11.73 -10.17 -4.41
N ALA A 101 -12.72 -9.27 -4.30
CA ALA A 101 -14.08 -9.60 -3.87
C ALA A 101 -14.77 -10.56 -4.84
N LEU A 102 -14.78 -10.26 -6.14
CA LEU A 102 -15.37 -11.13 -7.17
C LEU A 102 -14.70 -12.52 -7.18
N SER A 103 -13.37 -12.53 -7.07
CA SER A 103 -12.54 -13.74 -7.03
C SER A 103 -12.88 -14.61 -5.82
N MET A 104 -13.04 -14.02 -4.63
CA MET A 104 -13.42 -14.74 -3.41
C MET A 104 -14.80 -15.38 -3.53
N VAL A 105 -15.81 -14.62 -3.96
CA VAL A 105 -17.17 -15.16 -4.16
C VAL A 105 -17.14 -16.28 -5.21
N GLY A 106 -16.45 -16.07 -6.32
CA GLY A 106 -16.29 -17.07 -7.37
C GLY A 106 -15.67 -18.39 -6.88
N GLN A 107 -14.66 -18.31 -6.01
CA GLN A 107 -13.99 -19.49 -5.45
C GLN A 107 -14.86 -20.24 -4.46
N LEU A 108 -15.63 -19.56 -3.62
CA LEU A 108 -16.57 -20.22 -2.71
C LEU A 108 -17.64 -21.00 -3.49
N LEU A 109 -18.12 -20.43 -4.60
CA LEU A 109 -19.05 -21.11 -5.50
C LEU A 109 -18.40 -22.33 -6.19
N GLN A 110 -17.16 -22.20 -6.68
CA GLN A 110 -16.43 -23.32 -7.28
C GLN A 110 -16.09 -24.42 -6.27
N LEU A 111 -15.72 -24.06 -5.05
CA LEU A 111 -15.46 -24.99 -3.95
C LEU A 111 -16.71 -25.81 -3.64
N THR A 112 -17.85 -25.12 -3.49
CA THR A 112 -19.15 -25.76 -3.25
C THR A 112 -19.54 -26.67 -4.41
N SER A 113 -19.41 -26.20 -5.64
CA SER A 113 -19.63 -26.98 -6.87
C SER A 113 -18.76 -28.26 -6.90
N GLY A 114 -17.48 -28.16 -6.54
CA GLY A 114 -16.55 -29.29 -6.51
C GLY A 114 -16.95 -30.39 -5.53
N PHE A 115 -17.53 -30.04 -4.38
CA PHE A 115 -18.07 -31.00 -3.40
C PHE A 115 -19.41 -31.60 -3.82
N LEU A 116 -20.23 -30.85 -4.58
CA LEU A 116 -21.56 -31.28 -5.00
C LEU A 116 -21.57 -32.03 -6.34
N VAL A 117 -20.43 -32.18 -7.00
CA VAL A 117 -20.35 -32.86 -8.29
C VAL A 117 -20.84 -34.31 -8.18
N LYS A 118 -21.51 -34.80 -9.22
CA LYS A 118 -21.98 -36.19 -9.23
C LYS A 118 -20.79 -37.16 -9.24
N GLY A 119 -20.61 -37.91 -8.17
CA GLY A 119 -19.54 -38.89 -7.99
C GLY A 119 -18.56 -38.50 -6.88
N PRO A 120 -17.28 -38.90 -6.95
CA PRO A 120 -16.28 -38.44 -6.00
C PRO A 120 -16.07 -36.92 -6.14
N PRO A 121 -15.74 -36.20 -5.03
CA PRO A 121 -15.47 -34.78 -5.09
C PRO A 121 -14.42 -34.42 -6.14
N ASP A 122 -14.62 -33.31 -6.84
CA ASP A 122 -13.69 -32.80 -7.83
C ASP A 122 -12.47 -32.17 -7.14
N GLY A 123 -11.53 -33.03 -6.74
CA GLY A 123 -10.32 -32.63 -6.02
C GLY A 123 -9.50 -31.56 -6.75
N ALA A 124 -9.51 -31.55 -8.07
CA ALA A 124 -8.78 -30.57 -8.87
C ALA A 124 -9.38 -29.16 -8.71
N THR A 125 -10.70 -29.05 -8.85
CA THR A 125 -11.44 -27.79 -8.64
C THR A 125 -11.36 -27.33 -7.18
N ILE A 126 -11.44 -28.26 -6.22
CA ILE A 126 -11.30 -27.95 -4.79
C ILE A 126 -9.92 -27.39 -4.47
N THR A 127 -8.83 -28.05 -4.91
CA THR A 127 -7.47 -27.58 -4.68
C THR A 127 -7.26 -26.20 -5.31
N PHE A 128 -7.74 -25.97 -6.53
CA PHE A 128 -7.68 -24.67 -7.19
C PHE A 128 -8.41 -23.58 -6.41
N ALA A 129 -9.65 -23.84 -6.00
CA ALA A 129 -10.44 -22.87 -5.23
C ALA A 129 -9.74 -22.53 -3.91
N LEU A 130 -9.30 -23.54 -3.15
CA LEU A 130 -8.62 -23.33 -1.87
C LEU A 130 -7.32 -22.54 -2.04
N SER A 131 -6.47 -22.90 -3.01
CA SER A 131 -5.21 -22.18 -3.23
C SER A 131 -5.44 -20.71 -3.61
N ASN A 132 -6.50 -20.45 -4.40
CA ASN A 132 -6.82 -19.07 -4.75
C ASN A 132 -7.46 -18.30 -3.58
N ILE A 133 -8.21 -18.95 -2.67
CA ILE A 133 -8.78 -18.33 -1.47
C ILE A 133 -7.64 -17.89 -0.56
N THR A 134 -6.68 -18.79 -0.30
CA THR A 134 -5.49 -18.46 0.48
C THR A 134 -4.72 -17.29 -0.15
N ALA A 135 -4.52 -17.30 -1.47
CA ALA A 135 -3.88 -16.20 -2.18
C ALA A 135 -4.66 -14.87 -2.07
N ASN A 136 -6.00 -14.90 -2.20
CA ASN A 136 -6.83 -13.71 -2.01
C ASN A 136 -6.75 -13.16 -0.59
N ILE A 137 -6.76 -14.02 0.43
CA ILE A 137 -6.59 -13.61 1.84
C ILE A 137 -5.23 -12.95 2.02
N SER A 138 -4.15 -13.54 1.49
CA SER A 138 -2.82 -12.92 1.52
C SER A 138 -2.83 -11.54 0.84
N ASN A 139 -3.43 -11.40 -0.34
CA ASN A 139 -3.53 -10.12 -1.03
C ASN A 139 -4.41 -9.10 -0.30
N MET A 140 -5.47 -9.52 0.40
CA MET A 140 -6.31 -8.63 1.21
C MET A 140 -5.58 -8.12 2.45
N VAL A 141 -4.74 -8.97 3.06
CA VAL A 141 -3.95 -8.61 4.25
C VAL A 141 -2.75 -7.73 3.88
N PHE A 142 -2.02 -8.07 2.80
CA PHE A 142 -0.75 -7.42 2.46
C PHE A 142 -0.83 -6.41 1.30
N GLY A 143 -1.90 -6.43 0.50
CA GLY A 143 -2.09 -5.55 -0.66
C GLY A 143 -1.27 -5.97 -1.90
N ALA A 144 -0.97 -4.99 -2.76
CA ALA A 144 -0.09 -5.19 -3.92
C ALA A 144 1.39 -5.28 -3.50
N GLU A 145 2.22 -5.93 -4.33
CA GLU A 145 3.68 -5.96 -4.16
C GLU A 145 4.20 -4.53 -4.17
N LYS A 146 4.82 -4.12 -3.06
CA LYS A 146 5.45 -2.81 -2.96
C LYS A 146 6.92 -3.01 -3.31
N THR A 147 7.31 -2.58 -4.50
CA THR A 147 8.73 -2.54 -4.87
C THR A 147 9.27 -1.13 -4.58
N PRO A 148 10.44 -0.99 -3.95
CA PRO A 148 11.07 0.31 -3.75
C PRO A 148 11.35 0.99 -5.09
N ASP A 149 11.00 2.27 -5.20
CA ASP A 149 11.28 3.11 -6.37
C ASP A 149 12.60 3.87 -6.18
N VAL A 150 13.71 3.15 -6.26
CA VAL A 150 15.05 3.70 -5.98
C VAL A 150 15.43 4.80 -6.97
N HIS A 151 15.07 4.63 -8.25
CA HIS A 151 15.39 5.60 -9.30
C HIS A 151 14.60 6.89 -9.12
N ARG A 152 13.29 6.80 -8.88
CA ARG A 152 12.47 7.99 -8.59
C ARG A 152 12.89 8.69 -7.31
N LEU A 153 13.28 7.93 -6.28
CA LEU A 153 13.83 8.49 -5.04
C LEU A 153 15.12 9.26 -5.32
N ARG A 154 16.07 8.66 -6.05
CA ARG A 154 17.34 9.32 -6.42
C ARG A 154 17.09 10.59 -7.24
N PHE A 155 16.19 10.52 -8.22
CA PHE A 155 15.76 11.68 -9.01
C PHE A 155 15.24 12.80 -8.11
N LEU A 156 14.31 12.50 -7.21
CA LEU A 156 13.74 13.49 -6.29
C LEU A 156 14.78 14.09 -5.34
N LYS A 157 15.69 13.27 -4.80
CA LYS A 157 16.81 13.77 -3.98
C LYS A 157 17.72 14.71 -4.76
N SER A 158 18.00 14.40 -6.02
CA SER A 158 18.77 15.28 -6.91
C SER A 158 18.05 16.59 -7.13
N THR A 159 16.75 16.56 -7.47
CA THR A 159 15.94 17.76 -7.68
C THR A 159 15.90 18.65 -6.44
N VAL A 160 15.78 18.05 -5.25
CA VAL A 160 15.87 18.79 -3.98
C VAL A 160 17.22 19.47 -3.85
N ASN A 161 18.32 18.75 -4.05
CA ASN A 161 19.67 19.31 -3.99
C ASN A 161 19.83 20.47 -4.98
N ASP A 162 19.41 20.27 -6.24
CA ASP A 162 19.49 21.29 -7.30
C ASP A 162 18.74 22.58 -6.94
N ASN A 163 17.56 22.45 -6.31
CA ASN A 163 16.78 23.60 -5.83
C ASN A 163 17.47 24.36 -4.68
N LEU A 164 18.33 23.69 -3.92
CA LEU A 164 19.00 24.28 -2.75
C LEU A 164 20.38 24.85 -3.08
N LEU A 165 21.02 24.45 -4.19
CA LEU A 165 22.35 24.92 -4.62
C LEU A 165 22.45 26.46 -4.75
N ALA A 166 21.33 27.16 -4.92
CA ALA A 166 21.32 28.63 -4.93
C ALA A 166 21.54 29.27 -3.54
N HIS A 167 21.53 28.46 -2.47
CA HIS A 167 21.51 28.91 -1.08
C HIS A 167 22.59 28.27 -0.20
N ILE A 168 23.22 27.19 -0.66
CA ILE A 168 24.26 26.42 0.05
C ILE A 168 25.29 25.88 -0.93
N GLU A 169 26.51 25.67 -0.44
CA GLU A 169 27.61 25.07 -1.23
C GLU A 169 27.33 23.59 -1.49
N GLU A 170 27.81 23.08 -2.64
CA GLU A 170 27.52 21.71 -3.10
C GLU A 170 28.04 20.63 -2.14
N ASP A 171 29.18 20.88 -1.48
CA ASP A 171 29.82 19.94 -0.55
C ASP A 171 29.11 19.84 0.81
N GLU A 172 28.19 20.76 1.11
CA GLU A 172 27.38 20.74 2.33
C GLU A 172 26.08 19.91 2.19
N LEU A 173 25.69 19.60 0.96
CA LEU A 173 24.47 18.84 0.65
C LEU A 173 24.63 17.34 0.95
N PRO A 174 23.58 16.67 1.47
CA PRO A 174 23.58 15.22 1.59
C PRO A 174 23.72 14.55 0.22
N SER A 175 24.50 13.46 0.15
CA SER A 175 24.61 12.68 -1.08
C SER A 175 23.28 12.03 -1.44
N VAL A 176 22.94 12.02 -2.74
CA VAL A 176 21.71 11.38 -3.25
C VAL A 176 21.66 9.87 -2.99
N ASP A 177 22.83 9.24 -2.81
CA ASP A 177 22.98 7.81 -2.56
C ASP A 177 23.01 7.46 -1.06
N ASP A 178 23.03 8.45 -0.17
CA ASP A 178 23.00 8.23 1.29
C ASP A 178 21.63 7.69 1.75
N ARG A 179 21.63 6.96 2.87
CA ARG A 179 20.41 6.55 3.59
C ARG A 179 20.28 7.33 4.90
N ARG A 180 19.38 8.31 4.91
CA ARG A 180 19.20 9.28 6.00
C ARG A 180 18.13 8.83 7.01
N ALA A 181 17.06 8.17 6.57
CA ALA A 181 15.98 7.72 7.46
C ALA A 181 16.44 6.79 8.59
N PRO A 182 17.36 5.82 8.36
CA PRO A 182 17.87 4.97 9.44
C PRO A 182 18.62 5.74 10.53
N LEU A 183 19.21 6.89 10.22
CA LEU A 183 19.96 7.72 11.19
C LEU A 183 19.03 8.48 12.16
N ARG A 184 17.75 8.58 11.80
CA ARG A 184 16.71 9.32 12.52
C ARG A 184 15.78 8.43 13.35
N SER A 185 15.89 7.13 13.12
CA SER A 185 15.08 6.12 13.80
C SER A 185 15.82 5.65 15.05
N GLU A 186 15.10 5.49 16.17
CA GLU A 186 15.64 4.70 17.27
C GLU A 186 15.92 3.27 16.77
N PRO A 187 17.00 2.62 17.24
CA PRO A 187 17.30 1.25 16.84
C PRO A 187 16.09 0.37 17.14
N ALA A 188 15.46 -0.15 16.07
CA ALA A 188 14.29 -0.98 16.22
C ALA A 188 14.64 -2.21 17.09
N PRO A 189 13.76 -2.61 18.01
CA PRO A 189 13.98 -3.83 18.78
C PRO A 189 14.14 -5.02 17.83
N PRO A 190 14.95 -6.04 18.20
CA PRO A 190 15.18 -7.20 17.36
C PRO A 190 13.85 -7.88 17.01
N GLN A 191 13.59 -8.02 15.71
CA GLN A 191 12.33 -8.59 15.22
C GLN A 191 12.19 -10.05 15.66
N SER A 192 11.03 -10.37 16.22
CA SER A 192 10.58 -11.73 16.52
C SER A 192 10.42 -12.55 15.24
N PHE A 193 10.41 -13.89 15.36
CA PHE A 193 10.18 -14.78 14.21
C PHE A 193 8.84 -14.49 13.50
N GLY A 194 7.80 -14.13 14.26
CA GLY A 194 6.50 -13.74 13.73
C GLY A 194 6.58 -12.47 12.87
N GLU A 195 7.29 -11.45 13.35
CA GLU A 195 7.51 -10.20 12.59
C GLU A 195 8.35 -10.43 11.34
N ARG A 196 9.39 -11.28 11.41
CA ARG A 196 10.19 -11.64 10.22
C ARG A 196 9.36 -12.39 9.18
N SER A 197 8.53 -13.33 9.62
CA SER A 197 7.64 -14.07 8.73
C SER A 197 6.58 -13.16 8.13
N TRP A 198 6.03 -12.23 8.92
CA TRP A 198 5.10 -11.21 8.46
C TRP A 198 5.74 -10.28 7.44
N ASP A 199 6.95 -9.78 7.68
CA ASP A 199 7.69 -8.92 6.75
C ASP A 199 8.06 -9.67 5.47
N LEU A 200 8.52 -10.93 5.57
CA LEU A 200 8.77 -11.78 4.40
C LEU A 200 7.51 -11.94 3.55
N MET A 201 6.36 -12.22 4.18
CA MET A 201 5.07 -12.33 3.52
C MET A 201 4.61 -11.00 2.95
N GLN A 202 4.84 -9.87 3.62
CA GLN A 202 4.50 -8.53 3.13
C GLN A 202 5.32 -8.16 1.89
N ARG A 203 6.62 -8.47 1.87
CA ARG A 203 7.53 -8.20 0.75
C ARG A 203 7.28 -9.11 -0.44
N ASN A 204 6.89 -10.36 -0.20
CA ASN A 204 6.73 -11.38 -1.24
C ASN A 204 5.27 -11.81 -1.42
N SER A 205 4.28 -11.03 -0.94
CA SER A 205 2.87 -11.42 -0.89
C SER A 205 2.32 -11.81 -2.26
N VAL A 206 2.68 -11.06 -3.30
CA VAL A 206 2.28 -11.35 -4.68
C VAL A 206 3.04 -12.55 -5.22
N ARG A 207 4.37 -12.63 -5.03
CA ARG A 207 5.17 -13.77 -5.52
C ARG A 207 4.77 -15.10 -4.88
N ILE A 208 4.53 -15.12 -3.57
CA ILE A 208 4.12 -16.31 -2.82
C ILE A 208 2.62 -16.58 -3.05
N GLY A 209 1.77 -15.58 -2.87
CA GLY A 209 0.31 -15.69 -2.91
C GLY A 209 -0.26 -15.69 -4.33
N GLU A 210 -0.24 -14.53 -5.00
CA GLU A 210 -0.84 -14.35 -6.33
C GLU A 210 -0.23 -15.30 -7.37
N ILE A 211 1.08 -15.51 -7.26
CA ILE A 211 1.84 -16.22 -8.25
C ILE A 211 2.06 -17.67 -7.81
N GLY A 212 2.75 -17.93 -6.71
CA GLY A 212 3.07 -19.28 -6.25
C GLY A 212 1.83 -20.15 -6.00
N LEU A 213 0.96 -19.73 -5.08
CA LEU A 213 -0.23 -20.51 -4.71
C LEU A 213 -1.23 -20.66 -5.87
N ARG A 214 -1.47 -19.60 -6.64
CA ARG A 214 -2.41 -19.71 -7.78
C ARG A 214 -1.83 -20.49 -8.95
N TYR A 215 -0.52 -20.43 -9.17
CA TYR A 215 0.16 -21.28 -10.15
C TYR A 215 0.06 -22.74 -9.74
N PHE A 216 0.31 -23.05 -8.46
CA PHE A 216 0.08 -24.39 -7.91
C PHE A 216 -1.36 -24.86 -8.10
N GLY A 217 -2.36 -24.02 -7.80
CA GLY A 217 -3.75 -24.35 -8.07
C GLY A 217 -4.03 -24.65 -9.55
N SER A 218 -3.48 -23.83 -10.45
CA SER A 218 -3.65 -23.99 -11.90
C SER A 218 -2.97 -25.26 -12.41
N LEU A 219 -1.82 -25.60 -11.84
CA LEU A 219 -1.12 -26.86 -12.09
C LEU A 219 -1.93 -28.04 -11.56
N ALA A 220 -2.50 -27.95 -10.36
CA ALA A 220 -3.37 -28.97 -9.78
C ALA A 220 -4.66 -29.18 -10.59
N MET A 221 -5.17 -28.14 -11.26
CA MET A 221 -6.26 -28.28 -12.24
C MET A 221 -5.84 -29.12 -13.45
N ALA A 222 -4.68 -28.83 -14.03
CA ALA A 222 -4.17 -29.53 -15.20
C ALA A 222 -3.69 -30.95 -14.89
N PHE A 223 -3.10 -31.13 -13.71
CA PHE A 223 -2.49 -32.35 -13.19
C PHE A 223 -2.91 -32.52 -11.72
N PRO A 224 -4.00 -33.24 -11.42
CA PRO A 224 -4.49 -33.38 -10.05
C PRO A 224 -3.45 -34.04 -9.15
N ILE A 225 -3.30 -33.55 -7.92
CA ILE A 225 -2.28 -34.03 -6.96
C ILE A 225 -2.37 -35.54 -6.74
N SER A 226 -3.58 -36.09 -6.69
CA SER A 226 -3.82 -37.54 -6.56
C SER A 226 -3.20 -38.38 -7.69
N ARG A 227 -2.87 -37.75 -8.82
CA ARG A 227 -2.26 -38.37 -10.00
C ARG A 227 -0.77 -38.10 -10.14
N TRP A 228 -0.16 -37.29 -9.27
CA TRP A 228 1.27 -36.97 -9.34
C TRP A 228 2.15 -38.20 -9.12
N LYS A 229 1.89 -38.99 -8.07
CA LYS A 229 2.67 -40.21 -7.78
C LYS A 229 2.57 -41.24 -8.92
N PRO A 230 1.37 -41.60 -9.42
CA PRO A 230 1.25 -42.43 -10.63
C PRO A 230 1.97 -41.84 -11.85
N GLY A 231 1.88 -40.53 -12.05
CA GLY A 231 2.55 -39.80 -13.13
C GLY A 231 4.07 -39.89 -13.07
N LEU A 232 4.66 -39.61 -11.90
CA LEU A 232 6.11 -39.70 -11.67
C LEU A 232 6.62 -41.14 -11.82
N LYS A 233 5.85 -42.13 -11.35
CA LYS A 233 6.16 -43.54 -11.55
C LYS A 233 6.17 -43.91 -13.04
N ALA A 234 5.12 -43.54 -13.77
CA ALA A 234 5.04 -43.79 -15.21
C ALA A 234 6.12 -43.02 -16.01
N LEU A 235 6.49 -41.81 -15.57
CA LEU A 235 7.59 -41.05 -16.15
C LEU A 235 8.92 -41.79 -16.02
N ALA A 236 9.22 -42.29 -14.82
CA ALA A 236 10.45 -43.01 -14.55
C ALA A 236 10.52 -44.38 -15.26
N GLU A 237 9.41 -45.10 -15.31
CA GLU A 237 9.36 -46.47 -15.86
C GLU A 237 9.15 -46.51 -17.39
N LYS A 238 8.41 -45.55 -17.94
CA LYS A 238 7.88 -45.60 -19.33
C LYS A 238 8.11 -44.33 -20.15
N GLY A 239 8.75 -43.31 -19.56
CA GLY A 239 9.11 -42.07 -20.25
C GLY A 239 8.03 -40.97 -20.22
N VAL A 240 8.34 -39.84 -20.86
CA VAL A 240 7.62 -38.56 -20.74
C VAL A 240 6.14 -38.65 -21.14
N SER A 241 5.84 -39.32 -22.26
CA SER A 241 4.46 -39.43 -22.78
C SER A 241 3.54 -40.14 -21.79
N GLU A 242 3.96 -41.31 -21.29
CA GLU A 242 3.17 -42.10 -20.34
C GLU A 242 3.05 -41.40 -18.98
N GLY A 243 4.12 -40.75 -18.53
CA GLY A 243 4.08 -39.88 -17.35
C GLY A 243 3.03 -38.78 -17.46
N TYR A 244 2.98 -38.07 -18.59
CA TYR A 244 1.98 -37.05 -18.87
C TYR A 244 0.55 -37.62 -18.92
N LEU A 245 0.34 -38.73 -19.64
CA LEU A 245 -0.98 -39.38 -19.72
C LEU A 245 -1.48 -39.85 -18.36
N ALA A 246 -0.59 -40.35 -17.51
CA ALA A 246 -0.91 -40.78 -16.15
C ALA A 246 -1.20 -39.58 -15.22
N ALA A 247 -0.45 -38.48 -15.33
CA ALA A 247 -0.58 -37.30 -14.45
C ALA A 247 -1.76 -36.37 -14.80
N ARG A 248 -2.12 -36.25 -16.07
CA ARG A 248 -3.08 -35.23 -16.55
C ARG A 248 -4.49 -35.43 -15.99
N ASN A 249 -5.23 -34.33 -15.86
CA ASN A 249 -6.65 -34.37 -15.52
C ASN A 249 -7.44 -35.11 -16.63
N PRO A 250 -8.28 -36.10 -16.28
CA PRO A 250 -9.10 -36.81 -17.25
C PRO A 250 -10.17 -35.92 -17.89
N ASP A 251 -10.65 -34.91 -17.16
CA ASP A 251 -11.62 -33.94 -17.66
C ASP A 251 -10.94 -32.95 -18.62
N LYS A 252 -11.32 -32.99 -19.90
CA LYS A 252 -10.64 -32.21 -20.95
C LYS A 252 -10.76 -30.70 -20.73
N PHE A 253 -11.93 -30.21 -20.33
CA PHE A 253 -12.17 -28.78 -20.12
C PHE A 253 -11.38 -28.25 -18.93
N THR A 254 -11.43 -28.95 -17.79
CA THR A 254 -10.66 -28.64 -16.58
C THR A 254 -9.16 -28.68 -16.86
N ARG A 255 -8.69 -29.68 -17.62
CA ARG A 255 -7.29 -29.78 -18.04
C ARG A 255 -6.86 -28.58 -18.87
N TYR A 256 -7.58 -28.26 -19.94
CA TYR A 256 -7.20 -27.15 -20.83
C TYR A 256 -7.31 -25.81 -20.15
N ALA A 257 -8.31 -25.60 -19.29
CA ALA A 257 -8.40 -24.39 -18.47
C ALA A 257 -7.22 -24.29 -17.49
N GLY A 258 -6.83 -25.39 -16.83
CA GLY A 258 -5.64 -25.44 -15.98
C GLY A 258 -4.36 -25.08 -16.74
N LEU A 259 -4.14 -25.67 -17.93
CA LEU A 259 -3.00 -25.35 -18.78
C LEU A 259 -3.01 -23.89 -19.26
N ALA A 260 -4.17 -23.37 -19.66
CA ALA A 260 -4.33 -21.97 -20.04
C ALA A 260 -4.02 -21.04 -18.86
N TYR A 261 -4.48 -21.35 -17.64
CA TYR A 261 -4.11 -20.57 -16.45
C TYR A 261 -2.60 -20.64 -16.16
N VAL A 262 -1.97 -21.80 -16.31
CA VAL A 262 -0.50 -21.95 -16.16
C VAL A 262 0.22 -21.08 -17.18
N ALA A 263 -0.17 -21.12 -18.45
CA ALA A 263 0.41 -20.30 -19.51
C ALA A 263 0.20 -18.79 -19.25
N GLY A 264 -1.03 -18.40 -18.91
CA GLY A 264 -1.37 -17.02 -18.56
C GLY A 264 -0.54 -16.51 -17.39
N LYS A 265 -0.39 -17.29 -16.32
CA LYS A 265 0.44 -16.92 -15.15
C LYS A 265 1.93 -16.86 -15.49
N THR A 266 2.44 -17.82 -16.28
CA THR A 266 3.83 -17.82 -16.78
C THR A 266 4.12 -16.55 -17.57
N LEU A 267 3.21 -16.13 -18.44
CA LEU A 267 3.33 -14.87 -19.16
C LEU A 267 3.26 -13.69 -18.19
N GLY A 268 2.37 -13.74 -17.20
CA GLY A 268 2.26 -12.73 -16.14
C GLY A 268 3.58 -12.49 -15.39
N PHE A 269 4.34 -13.54 -15.07
CA PHE A 269 5.68 -13.44 -14.46
C PHE A 269 6.68 -12.65 -15.30
N ALA A 270 6.54 -12.69 -16.62
CA ALA A 270 7.41 -11.94 -17.51
C ALA A 270 7.05 -10.46 -17.57
N SER A 271 5.93 -10.01 -16.99
CA SER A 271 5.55 -8.59 -17.01
C SER A 271 6.53 -7.75 -16.19
N LYS A 272 6.68 -6.48 -16.54
CA LYS A 272 7.57 -5.52 -15.86
C LYS A 272 6.75 -4.30 -15.44
N VAL A 273 7.06 -3.74 -14.27
CA VAL A 273 6.48 -2.47 -13.83
C VAL A 273 7.25 -1.35 -14.55
N PRO A 274 6.57 -0.42 -15.26
CA PRO A 274 7.24 0.69 -15.90
C PRO A 274 8.12 1.49 -14.93
N ASP A 275 9.29 1.90 -15.39
CA ASP A 275 10.21 2.76 -14.66
C ASP A 275 10.66 3.93 -15.52
N PRO A 276 9.98 5.08 -15.45
CA PRO A 276 10.35 6.24 -16.25
C PRO A 276 11.59 6.97 -15.71
N TYR A 277 12.08 6.61 -14.51
CA TYR A 277 13.22 7.28 -13.87
C TYR A 277 14.52 6.49 -13.99
N ASP A 278 14.52 5.34 -14.68
CA ASP A 278 15.73 4.56 -14.95
C ASP A 278 16.75 5.44 -15.70
N PRO A 279 17.94 5.71 -15.10
CA PRO A 279 18.90 6.65 -15.66
C PRO A 279 19.62 6.12 -16.90
N ASP A 280 19.58 4.81 -17.17
CA ASP A 280 20.23 4.23 -18.34
C ASP A 280 19.25 4.08 -19.52
N PRO A 281 19.34 4.95 -20.56
CA PRO A 281 18.48 4.84 -21.73
C PRO A 281 18.71 3.54 -22.52
N ASN A 282 19.83 2.86 -22.33
CA ASN A 282 20.11 1.57 -22.98
C ASN A 282 19.50 0.38 -22.22
N HIS A 283 19.05 0.57 -20.98
CA HIS A 283 18.35 -0.46 -20.21
C HIS A 283 16.87 -0.57 -20.57
N HIS A 284 16.27 0.43 -21.23
CA HIS A 284 14.89 0.34 -21.71
C HIS A 284 14.83 -0.26 -23.12
N THR A 285 14.73 -1.59 -23.20
CA THR A 285 14.66 -2.29 -24.48
C THR A 285 13.23 -2.34 -25.05
N LYS A 286 13.08 -2.58 -26.35
CA LYS A 286 11.76 -2.88 -26.96
C LYS A 286 11.05 -4.07 -26.29
N ILE A 287 11.82 -5.02 -25.75
CA ILE A 287 11.27 -6.15 -25.00
C ILE A 287 10.64 -5.65 -23.69
N ASP A 288 11.27 -4.70 -23.00
CA ASP A 288 10.70 -4.09 -21.79
C ASP A 288 9.41 -3.32 -22.09
N GLU A 289 9.35 -2.56 -23.19
CA GLU A 289 8.12 -1.90 -23.61
C GLU A 289 6.96 -2.92 -23.80
N ILE A 290 7.24 -4.06 -24.42
CA ILE A 290 6.27 -5.14 -24.59
C ILE A 290 5.83 -5.70 -23.23
N ARG A 291 6.79 -5.93 -22.33
CA ARG A 291 6.57 -6.47 -20.98
C ARG A 291 5.76 -5.52 -20.09
N GLU A 292 5.96 -4.23 -20.25
CA GLU A 292 5.30 -3.16 -19.50
C GLU A 292 3.86 -2.92 -20.00
N LYS A 293 3.66 -2.88 -21.33
CA LYS A 293 2.36 -2.48 -21.92
C LYS A 293 1.43 -3.65 -22.21
N TYR A 294 1.95 -4.80 -22.63
CA TYR A 294 1.14 -5.84 -23.27
C TYR A 294 1.15 -7.18 -22.52
N VAL A 295 2.30 -7.62 -21.98
CA VAL A 295 2.43 -8.97 -21.39
C VAL A 295 1.43 -9.22 -20.26
N PHE A 296 1.23 -8.27 -19.35
CA PHE A 296 0.25 -8.41 -18.26
C PHE A 296 -1.20 -8.49 -18.77
N ARG A 297 -1.53 -7.71 -19.81
CA ARG A 297 -2.85 -7.69 -20.44
C ARG A 297 -3.14 -8.98 -21.19
N THR A 298 -2.17 -9.48 -21.96
CA THR A 298 -2.29 -10.77 -22.67
C THR A 298 -2.41 -11.92 -21.69
N SER A 299 -1.62 -11.93 -20.61
CA SER A 299 -1.75 -12.88 -19.49
C SER A 299 -3.19 -12.87 -18.96
N THR A 300 -3.75 -11.69 -18.71
CA THR A 300 -5.12 -11.54 -18.21
C THR A 300 -6.17 -12.08 -19.17
N LEU A 301 -6.03 -11.87 -20.48
CA LEU A 301 -6.96 -12.38 -21.48
C LEU A 301 -6.93 -13.91 -21.57
N ILE A 302 -5.75 -14.54 -21.47
CA ILE A 302 -5.61 -15.99 -21.44
C ILE A 302 -6.34 -16.57 -20.21
N GLU A 303 -6.17 -15.94 -19.04
CA GLU A 303 -6.83 -16.38 -17.82
C GLU A 303 -8.36 -16.14 -17.87
N ALA A 304 -8.82 -15.05 -18.47
CA ALA A 304 -10.24 -14.81 -18.72
C ALA A 304 -10.85 -15.88 -19.64
N ALA A 305 -10.15 -16.26 -20.71
CA ALA A 305 -10.57 -17.34 -21.59
C ALA A 305 -10.65 -18.68 -20.83
N ALA A 306 -9.67 -18.98 -19.97
CA ALA A 306 -9.70 -20.16 -19.11
C ALA A 306 -10.92 -20.17 -18.17
N ALA A 307 -11.25 -19.03 -17.55
CA ALA A 307 -12.44 -18.88 -16.72
C ALA A 307 -13.73 -19.09 -17.51
N THR A 308 -13.82 -18.52 -18.72
CA THR A 308 -14.96 -18.71 -19.64
C THR A 308 -15.14 -20.17 -20.04
N MET A 309 -14.05 -20.91 -20.32
CA MET A 309 -14.13 -22.33 -20.63
C MET A 309 -14.69 -23.15 -19.45
N ILE A 310 -14.26 -22.86 -18.22
CA ILE A 310 -14.80 -23.50 -17.02
C ILE A 310 -16.29 -23.15 -16.87
N ALA A 311 -16.66 -21.88 -17.00
CA ALA A 311 -18.05 -21.46 -16.89
C ALA A 311 -18.94 -22.19 -17.91
N GLY A 312 -18.50 -22.25 -19.17
CA GLY A 312 -19.20 -22.95 -20.24
C GLY A 312 -19.38 -24.44 -19.97
N ASP A 313 -18.31 -25.14 -19.57
CA ASP A 313 -18.39 -26.57 -19.21
C ASP A 313 -19.38 -26.81 -18.06
N ARG A 314 -19.38 -25.92 -17.06
CA ARG A 314 -20.23 -26.04 -15.88
C ARG A 314 -21.72 -25.83 -16.20
N PHE A 315 -22.04 -24.86 -17.06
CA PHE A 315 -23.42 -24.63 -17.50
C PHE A 315 -23.94 -25.67 -18.51
N LEU A 316 -23.07 -26.24 -19.33
CA LEU A 316 -23.49 -27.09 -20.45
C LEU A 316 -23.38 -28.59 -20.16
N ASN A 317 -22.29 -29.02 -19.51
CA ASN A 317 -21.93 -30.44 -19.45
C ASN A 317 -21.95 -31.03 -18.03
N ARG A 318 -21.59 -30.25 -17.00
CA ARG A 318 -21.50 -30.74 -15.62
C ARG A 318 -22.84 -30.71 -14.89
N LYS A 319 -23.03 -31.70 -14.02
CA LYS A 319 -24.16 -31.81 -13.11
C LYS A 319 -23.68 -31.94 -11.67
N ILE A 320 -24.44 -31.32 -10.77
CA ILE A 320 -24.27 -31.40 -9.32
C ILE A 320 -25.50 -32.07 -8.70
N LYS A 321 -25.31 -32.70 -7.55
CA LYS A 321 -26.39 -33.28 -6.74
C LYS A 321 -26.34 -32.68 -5.35
N PHE A 322 -27.42 -31.99 -4.97
CA PHE A 322 -27.52 -31.44 -3.62
C PHE A 322 -27.73 -32.56 -2.60
N PRO A 323 -27.12 -32.47 -1.40
CA PRO A 323 -27.31 -33.46 -0.36
C PRO A 323 -28.75 -33.45 0.11
N ASP A 324 -29.27 -34.62 0.45
CA ASP A 324 -30.61 -34.77 1.04
C ASP A 324 -30.54 -34.48 2.56
N LYS A 325 -30.29 -33.21 2.89
CA LYS A 325 -30.13 -32.73 4.26
C LYS A 325 -31.08 -31.57 4.54
N ALA A 326 -31.51 -31.45 5.80
CA ALA A 326 -32.44 -30.42 6.25
C ALA A 326 -32.01 -28.98 5.92
N MET A 327 -30.70 -28.74 5.84
CA MET A 327 -30.11 -27.42 5.55
C MET A 327 -30.22 -26.97 4.08
N VAL A 328 -30.61 -27.85 3.15
CA VAL A 328 -30.87 -27.49 1.75
C VAL A 328 -32.37 -27.17 1.60
N PRO A 329 -32.75 -26.08 0.88
CA PRO A 329 -34.15 -25.77 0.62
C PRO A 329 -34.89 -26.98 0.03
N GLY A 330 -36.12 -27.25 0.52
CA GLY A 330 -36.84 -28.49 0.23
C GLY A 330 -36.97 -28.82 -1.27
N GLY A 331 -37.12 -27.82 -2.13
CA GLY A 331 -37.20 -28.00 -3.59
C GLY A 331 -35.89 -28.38 -4.30
N LEU A 332 -34.75 -28.37 -3.59
CA LEU A 332 -33.43 -28.72 -4.12
C LEU A 332 -32.85 -30.00 -3.52
N ARG A 333 -33.40 -30.51 -2.41
CA ARG A 333 -32.88 -31.71 -1.73
C ARG A 333 -32.83 -32.93 -2.65
N GLY A 334 -31.68 -33.59 -2.71
CA GLY A 334 -31.46 -34.79 -3.53
C GLY A 334 -31.53 -34.57 -5.05
N ARG A 335 -31.87 -33.36 -5.51
CA ARG A 335 -32.10 -33.03 -6.92
C ARG A 335 -30.77 -32.93 -7.66
N GLU A 336 -30.72 -33.54 -8.83
CA GLU A 336 -29.64 -33.37 -9.79
C GLU A 336 -29.96 -32.18 -10.69
N THR A 337 -29.04 -31.22 -10.76
CA THR A 337 -29.18 -30.03 -11.60
C THR A 337 -27.90 -29.78 -12.38
N LYS A 338 -27.97 -28.93 -13.40
CA LYS A 338 -26.76 -28.34 -14.00
C LYS A 338 -25.95 -27.60 -12.93
N ASP A 339 -24.64 -27.53 -13.13
CA ASP A 339 -23.71 -26.89 -12.20
C ASP A 339 -23.72 -25.37 -12.34
N PHE A 340 -24.85 -24.75 -11.99
CA PHE A 340 -25.01 -23.29 -12.01
C PHE A 340 -24.06 -22.59 -11.04
N LEU A 341 -23.72 -23.22 -9.91
CA LEU A 341 -22.77 -22.66 -8.94
C LEU A 341 -21.37 -22.54 -9.56
N GLY A 342 -20.86 -23.61 -10.16
CA GLY A 342 -19.58 -23.59 -10.85
C GLY A 342 -19.57 -22.65 -12.05
N GLY A 343 -20.69 -22.59 -12.79
CA GLY A 343 -20.87 -21.69 -13.94
C GLY A 343 -20.83 -20.20 -13.55
N VAL A 344 -21.63 -19.80 -12.56
CA VAL A 344 -21.63 -18.43 -12.03
C VAL A 344 -20.27 -18.09 -11.40
N GLY A 345 -19.68 -19.03 -10.67
CA GLY A 345 -18.33 -18.87 -10.13
C GLY A 345 -17.30 -18.57 -11.22
N GLY A 346 -17.35 -19.28 -12.35
CA GLY A 346 -16.52 -18.99 -13.52
C GLY A 346 -16.76 -17.61 -14.14
N LEU A 347 -18.01 -17.15 -14.24
CA LEU A 347 -18.32 -15.80 -14.74
C LEU A 347 -17.82 -14.69 -13.82
N LEU A 348 -17.90 -14.88 -12.49
CA LEU A 348 -17.32 -13.93 -11.54
C LEU A 348 -15.81 -13.80 -11.72
N PHE A 349 -15.11 -14.89 -12.05
CA PHE A 349 -13.70 -14.84 -12.43
C PHE A 349 -13.47 -14.06 -13.72
N VAL A 350 -14.32 -14.22 -14.74
CA VAL A 350 -14.24 -13.39 -15.97
C VAL A 350 -14.35 -11.91 -15.62
N GLY A 351 -15.32 -11.53 -14.77
CA GLY A 351 -15.44 -10.16 -14.27
C GLY A 351 -14.21 -9.69 -13.48
N ALA A 352 -13.64 -10.56 -12.65
CA ALA A 352 -12.40 -10.29 -11.92
C ALA A 352 -11.21 -10.07 -12.88
N PHE A 353 -11.12 -10.83 -13.98
CA PHE A 353 -10.09 -10.63 -15.00
C PHE A 353 -10.34 -9.39 -15.86
N ALA A 354 -11.59 -9.01 -16.12
CA ALA A 354 -11.90 -7.72 -16.74
C ALA A 354 -11.39 -6.56 -15.88
N MET A 355 -11.61 -6.58 -14.57
CA MET A 355 -11.03 -5.59 -13.65
C MET A 355 -9.50 -5.62 -13.65
N ARG A 356 -8.89 -6.82 -13.65
CA ARG A 356 -7.43 -6.99 -13.77
C ARG A 356 -6.87 -6.34 -15.03
N PHE A 357 -7.57 -6.45 -16.15
CA PHE A 357 -7.10 -5.95 -17.44
C PHE A 357 -6.89 -4.42 -17.44
N PHE A 358 -7.71 -3.71 -16.67
CA PHE A 358 -7.60 -2.25 -16.48
C PHE A 358 -6.79 -1.85 -15.25
N ALA A 359 -6.42 -2.79 -14.38
CA ALA A 359 -5.60 -2.51 -13.21
C ALA A 359 -4.11 -2.37 -13.59
N PRO A 360 -3.35 -1.47 -12.94
CA PRO A 360 -1.90 -1.40 -13.13
C PRO A 360 -1.24 -2.68 -12.59
N PHE A 361 -0.28 -3.25 -13.34
CA PHE A 361 0.39 -4.51 -13.00
C PHE A 361 1.04 -4.51 -11.61
N GLY A 362 1.71 -3.42 -11.27
CA GLY A 362 2.31 -3.18 -9.97
C GLY A 362 2.58 -1.69 -9.77
N VAL A 363 3.00 -1.32 -8.58
CA VAL A 363 3.30 0.07 -8.21
C VAL A 363 4.69 0.11 -7.60
N LYS A 364 5.59 0.92 -8.18
CA LYS A 364 6.82 1.32 -7.52
C LYS A 364 6.49 2.39 -6.49
N LYS A 365 7.01 2.23 -5.26
CA LYS A 365 6.77 3.18 -4.17
C LYS A 365 8.06 3.86 -3.77
N VAL A 366 8.03 5.18 -3.82
CA VAL A 366 9.09 6.02 -3.25
C VAL A 366 9.09 5.82 -1.74
N ASP A 367 10.28 5.67 -1.16
CA ASP A 367 10.47 5.70 0.27
C ASP A 367 10.35 7.16 0.75
N MET A 368 9.13 7.56 1.09
CA MET A 368 8.83 8.95 1.50
C MET A 368 9.58 9.32 2.78
N ALA A 369 9.79 8.39 3.71
CA ALA A 369 10.54 8.66 4.93
C ALA A 369 12.01 8.97 4.63
N GLU A 370 12.62 8.23 3.69
CA GLU A 370 13.98 8.52 3.22
C GLU A 370 14.06 9.85 2.46
N LEU A 371 13.05 10.17 1.64
CA LEU A 371 12.99 11.44 0.92
C LEU A 371 12.82 12.63 1.87
N GLU A 372 11.88 12.56 2.81
CA GLU A 372 11.64 13.57 3.85
C GLU A 372 12.90 13.76 4.72
N ALA A 373 13.59 12.66 5.03
CA ALA A 373 14.85 12.70 5.75
C ALA A 373 15.95 13.43 4.97
N HIS A 374 16.06 13.16 3.67
CA HIS A 374 16.98 13.85 2.79
C HIS A 374 16.67 15.35 2.72
N ILE A 375 15.39 15.72 2.50
CA ILE A 375 14.96 17.11 2.36
C ILE A 375 15.25 17.89 3.63
N THR A 376 14.86 17.38 4.78
CA THR A 376 15.01 18.14 6.03
C THR A 376 16.46 18.20 6.52
N ASP A 377 17.30 17.21 6.18
CA ASP A 377 18.76 17.32 6.40
C ASP A 377 19.41 18.36 5.49
N ALA A 378 18.94 18.48 4.24
CA ALA A 378 19.42 19.50 3.32
C ALA A 378 18.93 20.91 3.70
N LEU A 379 17.65 21.05 4.04
CA LEU A 379 17.06 22.33 4.51
C LEU A 379 17.75 22.84 5.79
N ALA A 380 18.17 21.95 6.69
CA ALA A 380 18.88 22.33 7.91
C ALA A 380 20.26 22.98 7.65
N LYS A 381 20.78 22.92 6.42
CA LYS A 381 22.00 23.62 5.99
C LYS A 381 21.74 25.02 5.45
N THR A 382 20.50 25.33 5.11
CA THR A 382 20.15 26.63 4.51
C THR A 382 20.01 27.71 5.58
N PRO A 383 20.16 29.01 5.22
CA PRO A 383 19.91 30.11 6.14
C PRO A 383 18.50 30.04 6.74
N PRO A 384 18.34 30.19 8.07
CA PRO A 384 17.06 29.95 8.74
C PRO A 384 15.89 30.72 8.12
N GLU A 385 16.09 31.99 7.75
CA GLU A 385 15.08 32.86 7.12
C GLU A 385 14.59 32.38 5.74
N LYS A 386 15.30 31.46 5.09
CA LYS A 386 14.91 30.86 3.81
C LYS A 386 14.15 29.54 3.96
N ILE A 387 14.24 28.91 5.12
CA ILE A 387 13.69 27.58 5.37
C ILE A 387 12.18 27.50 5.05
N PRO A 388 11.31 28.41 5.52
CA PRO A 388 9.87 28.30 5.23
C PRO A 388 9.57 28.34 3.73
N GLN A 389 10.26 29.22 3.00
CA GLN A 389 10.09 29.36 1.56
C GLN A 389 10.56 28.11 0.81
N LEU A 390 11.77 27.63 1.10
CA LEU A 390 12.32 26.44 0.46
C LEU A 390 11.53 25.18 0.81
N MET A 391 10.96 25.11 2.00
CA MET A 391 10.06 24.03 2.41
C MET A 391 8.74 24.07 1.61
N ALA A 392 8.16 25.25 1.41
CA ALA A 392 6.97 25.43 0.58
C ALA A 392 7.24 25.01 -0.88
N ASP A 393 8.38 25.42 -1.44
CA ASP A 393 8.75 25.08 -2.81
C ASP A 393 9.00 23.58 -2.99
N ASN A 394 9.66 22.93 -2.03
CA ASN A 394 9.83 21.48 -2.04
C ASN A 394 8.49 20.74 -1.86
N ALA A 395 7.58 21.22 -1.01
CA ALA A 395 6.25 20.64 -0.85
C ALA A 395 5.44 20.75 -2.15
N ALA A 396 5.49 21.89 -2.83
CA ALA A 396 4.80 22.11 -4.11
C ALA A 396 5.34 21.18 -5.20
N MET A 397 6.67 21.09 -5.33
CA MET A 397 7.35 20.22 -6.28
C MET A 397 7.01 18.74 -6.05
N LEU A 398 6.98 18.28 -4.80
CA LEU A 398 6.55 16.92 -4.48
C LEU A 398 5.06 16.69 -4.76
N LYS A 399 4.20 17.65 -4.42
CA LYS A 399 2.76 17.56 -4.69
C LYS A 399 2.48 17.46 -6.19
N GLU A 400 3.17 18.27 -7.01
CA GLU A 400 3.06 18.22 -8.47
C GLU A 400 3.55 16.87 -9.03
N HIS A 401 4.69 16.38 -8.53
CA HIS A 401 5.23 15.09 -8.93
C HIS A 401 4.34 13.91 -8.54
N PHE A 402 3.63 14.02 -7.42
CA PHE A 402 2.71 13.00 -6.89
C PHE A 402 1.23 13.37 -7.08
N LYS A 403 0.87 14.15 -8.11
CA LYS A 403 -0.52 14.59 -8.37
C LYS A 403 -1.57 13.48 -8.43
N ASP A 404 -1.17 12.26 -8.85
CA ASP A 404 -2.04 11.09 -8.92
C ASP A 404 -2.22 10.39 -7.56
N GLN A 405 -1.54 10.86 -6.51
CA GLN A 405 -1.63 10.35 -5.15
C GLN A 405 -2.40 11.33 -4.26
N PRO A 406 -3.15 10.82 -3.27
CA PRO A 406 -3.93 11.64 -2.34
C PRO A 406 -3.04 12.23 -1.23
N ILE A 407 -1.92 12.86 -1.62
CA ILE A 407 -1.00 13.57 -0.73
C ILE A 407 -1.37 15.04 -0.80
N GLU A 408 -1.60 15.70 0.34
CA GLU A 408 -1.92 17.14 0.37
C GLU A 408 -0.66 17.99 0.51
N PHE A 409 -0.71 19.23 0.02
CA PHE A 409 0.42 20.17 0.11
C PHE A 409 0.79 20.44 1.56
N GLY A 410 -0.21 20.77 2.38
CA GLY A 410 -0.01 21.06 3.78
C GLY A 410 0.53 19.86 4.57
N GLU A 411 0.22 18.63 4.14
CA GLU A 411 0.72 17.40 4.76
C GLU A 411 2.24 17.30 4.58
N LEU A 412 2.71 17.51 3.36
CA LEU A 412 4.15 17.52 3.04
C LEU A 412 4.87 18.63 3.80
N PHE A 413 4.35 19.85 3.77
CA PHE A 413 4.94 21.00 4.46
C PHE A 413 5.04 20.75 5.98
N THR A 414 3.93 20.34 6.60
CA THR A 414 3.87 20.12 8.05
C THR A 414 4.78 18.98 8.50
N THR A 415 4.87 17.90 7.73
CA THR A 415 5.79 16.78 8.01
C THR A 415 7.24 17.25 7.97
N MET A 416 7.63 17.99 6.92
CA MET A 416 8.99 18.55 6.82
C MET A 416 9.30 19.50 7.98
N MET A 417 8.37 20.39 8.34
CA MET A 417 8.53 21.30 9.47
C MET A 417 8.72 20.53 10.78
N THR A 418 7.86 19.54 11.03
CA THR A 418 7.93 18.69 12.24
C THR A 418 9.26 17.95 12.35
N ASP A 419 9.72 17.36 11.25
CA ASP A 419 11.00 16.64 11.19
C ASP A 419 12.19 17.57 11.42
N LEU A 420 12.15 18.77 10.84
CA LEU A 420 13.19 19.78 11.07
C LEU A 420 13.25 20.18 12.55
N TYR A 421 12.12 20.46 13.19
CA TYR A 421 12.05 20.73 14.65
C TYR A 421 12.48 19.55 15.50
N ARG A 422 12.24 18.32 15.06
CA ARG A 422 12.58 17.12 15.82
C ARG A 422 14.08 16.84 15.79
N TYR A 423 14.70 16.93 14.61
CA TYR A 423 16.06 16.45 14.39
C TYR A 423 17.11 17.56 14.32
N HIS A 424 16.72 18.80 14.02
CA HIS A 424 17.63 19.93 13.78
C HIS A 424 17.41 21.11 14.74
N ARG A 425 16.94 20.86 15.97
CA ARG A 425 16.69 21.89 17.01
C ARG A 425 17.79 22.93 17.16
N LYS A 426 19.05 22.54 17.01
CA LYS A 426 20.20 23.46 17.12
C LYS A 426 20.25 24.49 15.98
N GLY A 427 19.87 24.11 14.75
CA GLY A 427 19.76 25.05 13.62
C GLY A 427 18.53 25.95 13.72
N LEU A 428 17.49 25.52 14.45
CA LEU A 428 16.27 26.27 14.69
C LEU A 428 16.27 27.10 15.98
N ALA A 429 17.27 26.97 16.86
CA ALA A 429 17.35 27.77 18.08
C ALA A 429 17.53 29.27 17.79
N ASP A 430 18.10 29.59 16.62
CA ASP A 430 18.19 30.96 16.10
C ASP A 430 16.91 31.38 15.36
N PHE A 431 16.03 30.43 15.03
CA PHE A 431 14.70 30.64 14.48
C PHE A 431 13.72 30.96 15.61
N SER A 432 13.99 32.03 16.37
CA SER A 432 12.96 32.63 17.20
C SER A 432 11.98 33.32 16.27
N LEU A 433 10.79 32.72 16.09
CA LEU A 433 9.63 33.45 15.56
C LEU A 433 9.58 34.79 16.30
N PRO A 434 9.51 35.94 15.59
CA PRO A 434 9.68 37.24 16.23
C PRO A 434 8.72 37.35 17.42
N ALA A 435 9.30 37.37 18.62
CA ALA A 435 8.57 37.53 19.85
C ALA A 435 8.05 38.97 19.94
N ASN A 436 6.92 39.27 19.29
CA ASN A 436 6.12 40.47 19.50
C ASN A 436 4.77 40.31 18.80
N THR A 437 3.73 39.87 19.52
CA THR A 437 2.65 40.78 19.96
C THR A 437 1.96 40.30 21.25
N ARG A 438 2.71 39.96 22.32
CA ARG A 438 2.11 40.10 23.66
C ARG A 438 2.02 41.60 23.96
N GLY A 439 0.81 42.14 23.81
CA GLY A 439 0.50 43.51 24.19
C GLY A 439 1.13 43.85 25.53
N SER A 440 1.92 44.91 25.54
CA SER A 440 2.52 45.49 26.73
C SER A 440 1.44 45.82 27.74
N ALA A 441 1.24 44.93 28.71
CA ALA A 441 0.53 45.24 29.95
C ALA A 441 1.34 46.32 30.70
N PRO A 442 0.66 47.29 31.34
CA PRO A 442 1.34 48.38 32.03
C PRO A 442 2.20 47.83 33.17
N ALA A 443 3.40 48.37 33.27
CA ALA A 443 4.37 48.04 34.32
C ALA A 443 3.80 48.38 35.71
N THR A 444 3.37 47.35 36.45
CA THR A 444 3.36 47.40 37.91
C THR A 444 4.53 46.56 38.39
N GLY A 445 5.54 47.25 38.91
CA GLY A 445 6.74 46.64 39.45
C GLY A 445 6.42 45.78 40.66
N GLU A 446 6.97 44.58 40.67
CA GLU A 446 7.39 43.85 41.86
C GLU A 446 8.34 42.75 41.38
N THR A 447 9.54 42.73 41.92
CA THR A 447 10.56 41.71 41.66
C THR A 447 10.30 40.52 42.57
N PRO A 448 10.10 39.29 42.07
CA PRO A 448 10.23 38.10 42.89
C PRO A 448 11.60 37.45 42.69
N GLN A 449 12.20 37.12 43.82
CA GLN A 449 13.43 36.37 43.97
C GLN A 449 13.31 34.92 43.46
N ASN A 450 14.48 34.36 43.12
CA ASN A 450 14.78 32.94 42.91
C ASN A 450 13.85 31.95 43.64
N GLY A 451 13.33 30.96 42.92
CA GLY A 451 12.75 29.75 43.49
C GLY A 451 12.08 28.86 42.44
N ASP A 452 12.68 27.68 42.26
CA ASP A 452 12.11 26.43 41.74
C ASP A 452 11.82 26.26 40.24
N ILE A 453 12.65 25.40 39.64
CA ILE A 453 12.44 24.71 38.36
C ILE A 453 11.19 23.84 38.51
N VAL A 454 10.10 24.25 37.86
CA VAL A 454 8.91 23.43 37.66
C VAL A 454 9.20 22.42 36.53
N PRO A 455 9.06 21.10 36.73
CA PRO A 455 9.18 20.15 35.63
C PRO A 455 8.05 20.35 34.63
N ALA A 456 8.38 20.19 33.35
CA ALA A 456 7.43 20.27 32.24
C ALA A 456 6.18 19.40 32.53
N PRO A 457 4.98 19.86 32.13
CA PRO A 457 3.76 19.09 32.33
C PRO A 457 3.89 17.75 31.58
N GLN A 458 3.73 16.66 32.32
CA GLN A 458 3.50 15.35 31.73
C GLN A 458 2.19 15.44 30.96
N VAL A 459 2.30 15.39 29.63
CA VAL A 459 1.16 15.16 28.76
C VAL A 459 0.64 13.76 29.09
N GLU A 460 -0.45 13.69 29.84
CA GLU A 460 -1.23 12.47 29.99
C GLU A 460 -1.63 12.00 28.59
N ALA A 461 -1.05 10.89 28.17
CA ALA A 461 -1.49 10.18 26.99
C ALA A 461 -2.93 9.70 27.24
N HIS A 462 -3.91 10.43 26.69
CA HIS A 462 -5.24 9.89 26.48
C HIS A 462 -5.13 8.69 25.53
N THR A 463 -5.00 7.51 26.11
CA THR A 463 -5.22 6.23 25.44
C THR A 463 -6.65 6.21 24.90
N LEU A 464 -6.77 6.40 23.59
CA LEU A 464 -7.91 5.94 22.80
C LEU A 464 -7.94 4.40 22.85
N ASP A 465 -8.60 3.86 23.86
CA ASP A 465 -9.00 2.45 23.94
C ASP A 465 -10.17 2.19 22.97
N GLN A 466 -9.83 2.10 21.68
CA GLN A 466 -10.67 1.47 20.67
C GLN A 466 -9.79 0.59 19.77
N GLY A 467 -9.60 -0.66 20.20
CA GLY A 467 -8.90 -1.65 19.37
C GLY A 467 -8.48 -2.95 20.04
N ARG A 468 -8.85 -3.20 21.30
CA ARG A 468 -8.39 -4.38 22.06
C ARG A 468 -9.48 -5.33 22.55
N ARG A 469 -10.64 -5.36 21.87
CA ARG A 469 -11.63 -6.44 21.99
C ARG A 469 -11.70 -7.22 20.68
N GLY A 470 -10.88 -8.26 20.57
CA GLY A 470 -10.90 -9.17 19.43
C GLY A 470 -9.84 -10.29 19.45
N LYS A 471 -8.90 -10.29 20.39
CA LYS A 471 -7.77 -11.23 20.40
C LYS A 471 -7.81 -12.33 21.47
N GLU A 472 -8.85 -12.43 22.29
CA GLU A 472 -8.91 -13.45 23.35
C GLU A 472 -9.81 -14.67 23.04
N GLY A 473 -10.37 -14.75 21.83
CA GLY A 473 -11.29 -15.85 21.46
C GLY A 473 -10.68 -17.05 20.72
N LEU A 474 -9.40 -17.03 20.33
CA LEU A 474 -8.88 -17.99 19.32
C LEU A 474 -7.54 -18.66 19.64
N LEU A 475 -7.18 -18.79 20.93
CA LEU A 475 -5.97 -19.51 21.37
C LEU A 475 -6.23 -20.57 22.46
N ALA A 476 -7.47 -21.04 22.57
CA ALA A 476 -7.84 -22.14 23.47
C ALA A 476 -8.20 -23.42 22.70
N ALA A 477 -7.32 -23.89 21.80
CA ALA A 477 -7.48 -25.21 21.16
C ALA A 477 -6.17 -25.71 20.51
N THR A 478 -5.05 -25.72 21.23
CA THR A 478 -3.85 -26.51 20.84
C THR A 478 -2.87 -26.54 22.01
N SER A 479 -3.22 -27.29 23.06
CA SER A 479 -2.31 -27.64 24.14
C SER A 479 -2.84 -28.91 24.81
N ARG A 480 -2.46 -30.06 24.24
CA ARG A 480 -2.49 -31.39 24.88
C ARG A 480 -1.87 -32.43 23.94
N ALA A 481 -0.56 -32.39 23.84
CA ALA A 481 0.28 -33.54 23.57
C ALA A 481 1.70 -33.10 23.94
N ASP A 482 2.19 -33.61 25.07
CA ASP A 482 3.60 -33.95 25.31
C ASP A 482 3.90 -33.87 26.81
N THR A 483 3.73 -34.99 27.49
CA THR A 483 4.59 -35.34 28.63
C THR A 483 4.67 -36.86 28.73
N VAL A 484 5.88 -37.33 29.07
CA VAL A 484 6.28 -38.68 29.47
C VAL A 484 6.74 -39.61 28.34
N ALA A 485 8.04 -39.57 28.02
CA ALA A 485 8.97 -40.59 28.51
C ALA A 485 10.40 -40.31 28.00
N SER A 486 11.24 -39.78 28.90
CA SER A 486 12.69 -39.95 28.85
C SER A 486 13.02 -41.14 29.75
N GLN A 487 13.72 -42.15 29.23
CA GLN A 487 14.84 -42.80 29.92
C GLN A 487 15.54 -43.86 29.07
N LYS A 488 16.88 -43.83 29.17
CA LYS A 488 17.87 -44.89 28.92
C LYS A 488 18.23 -45.23 27.47
N ASN A 489 19.42 -44.81 27.02
CA ASN A 489 20.65 -45.55 27.31
C ASN A 489 21.87 -44.83 26.71
N ASP A 490 22.86 -44.57 27.56
CA ASP A 490 24.25 -44.36 27.16
C ASP A 490 24.83 -45.68 26.64
N SER A 491 25.54 -45.63 25.51
CA SER A 491 26.81 -46.37 25.31
C SER A 491 27.43 -46.07 23.95
N ALA A 492 28.56 -45.36 24.01
CA ALA A 492 29.80 -45.57 23.28
C ALA A 492 29.74 -46.04 21.80
N ARG A 493 30.27 -45.21 20.90
CA ARG A 493 31.51 -45.47 20.12
C ARG A 493 31.67 -44.43 19.00
N ASP A 494 32.72 -43.62 19.12
CA ASP A 494 33.57 -43.25 17.98
C ASP A 494 34.45 -44.47 17.64
N PRO A 495 34.84 -44.72 16.37
CA PRO A 495 35.89 -43.90 15.76
C PRO A 495 35.88 -43.71 14.22
N GLN A 496 36.56 -42.62 13.83
CA GLN A 496 37.52 -42.47 12.74
C GLN A 496 37.10 -42.55 11.24
N LEU A 497 37.41 -41.42 10.57
CA LEU A 497 38.24 -41.27 9.35
C LEU A 497 38.06 -42.25 8.18
N SER A 498 37.69 -41.70 7.03
CA SER A 498 38.32 -42.01 5.73
C SER A 498 37.86 -41.01 4.66
N MET A 499 38.76 -40.11 4.26
CA MET A 499 38.72 -39.44 2.95
C MET A 499 39.18 -40.43 1.87
N GLY A 500 38.58 -40.37 0.69
CA GLY A 500 39.14 -41.01 -0.50
C GLY A 500 38.24 -40.97 -1.74
N ALA A 501 38.65 -40.14 -2.70
CA ALA A 501 38.33 -40.10 -4.14
C ALA A 501 36.91 -39.75 -4.59
#